data_AF-A0A1B9FTN0-F1
#
_entry.id   AF-A0A1B9FTN0-F1
#
_cell.length_a   1.000
_cell.length_b   1.000
_cell.length_c   1.000
_cell.angle_alpha   90.00
_cell.angle_beta   90.00
_cell.angle_gamma   90.00
#
_symmetry.space_group_name_H-M   'P 1'
#
loop_
_entity.id
_entity.type
_entity.pdbx_description
1 polymer ?
#
loop_
_entity_poly.entity_id
_entity_poly.type
_entity_poly.pdbx_seq_one_letter_code
_entity_poly.pdbx_strand_id
1 'polypeptide(L)'
;MTQASSSSSSFRRRSIEEMMSPVDVGSFDWNAFEGTYQGRALITRLSFIPLLLLSPSSHPTPQTIALSKAALSRLIPHLKNDTWDHTTYLQSVRLLNDPTSFKRKDEYMDIDESTSGEARDGQLIVDLDEQWIEDVKELEKRENSRLDVELRGYLSNLIKESIRLTYLAFAQLSVKVGNSASAMKNYGAVREYSTSPQHHVDLGVGIVETLLAFNHPSTLPGHVSKLEATLDRLHPPPTTAKNQAEAANVTASDIRERRENELRSLSVRKSVMIRIKIAKGLVALYNKEWSRAARELMGVQEECGGLGVFEGKAISTSDIGLIVTFCTLANGDRDQIRRNLLENPSFKSQIGDSNSWLVDLINAFVDASYGEVMKLLYKSEPILLLNPFLSPHTTTLLDLIQNRCILQYVQPFSTIKIQTMANSFGLTQDQMLGLVEGLVEGRDIRGKIDLIDHVLIMTEPDYRNEMFSNALKVGKKAGEMTQSAILRMKMIEAGIIVDPRPPKSEKSGVDEKGQLLLDEGLGEGLGIDPPTYAA
;
A
#
# COMPACT_ATOMS: atom_id res chain seq x y z
N MET A 1 -50.77 -6.35 6.66
CA MET A 1 -49.55 -6.12 5.84
C MET A 1 -48.68 -5.12 6.58
N THR A 2 -47.95 -5.61 7.58
CA THR A 2 -46.95 -4.84 8.33
C THR A 2 -45.61 -5.16 7.71
N GLN A 3 -45.00 -4.18 7.06
CA GLN A 3 -43.65 -4.28 6.50
C GLN A 3 -42.68 -4.51 7.65
N ALA A 4 -42.07 -5.69 7.68
CA ALA A 4 -40.88 -5.94 8.46
C ALA A 4 -39.74 -5.11 7.85
N SER A 5 -39.33 -4.07 8.57
CA SER A 5 -38.11 -3.33 8.29
C SER A 5 -36.93 -4.30 8.39
N SER A 6 -36.32 -4.58 7.24
CA SER A 6 -35.03 -5.25 7.11
C SER A 6 -33.95 -4.41 7.81
N SER A 7 -33.72 -4.66 9.09
CA SER A 7 -32.50 -4.22 9.77
C SER A 7 -31.37 -5.12 9.30
N SER A 8 -30.76 -4.78 8.17
CA SER A 8 -29.43 -5.26 7.84
C SER A 8 -28.49 -4.75 8.95
N SER A 9 -28.15 -5.60 9.91
CA SER A 9 -27.08 -5.33 10.86
C SER A 9 -25.75 -5.42 10.12
N SER A 10 -25.48 -4.43 9.28
CA SER A 10 -24.14 -4.22 8.74
C SER A 10 -23.22 -4.01 9.94
N PHE A 11 -22.25 -4.90 10.13
CA PHE A 11 -21.20 -4.76 11.13
C PHE A 11 -20.69 -3.32 11.13
N ARG A 12 -20.93 -2.61 12.23
CA ARG A 12 -20.41 -1.26 12.40
C ARG A 12 -18.90 -1.41 12.49
N ARG A 13 -18.19 -1.01 11.43
CA ARG A 13 -16.72 -0.87 11.49
C ARG A 13 -16.39 0.02 12.69
N ARG A 14 -15.53 -0.48 13.58
CA ARG A 14 -15.11 0.26 14.77
C ARG A 14 -14.50 1.59 14.33
N SER A 15 -14.88 2.68 15.00
CA SER A 15 -14.28 3.98 14.71
C SER A 15 -12.82 4.01 15.17
N ILE A 16 -12.02 4.90 14.60
CA ILE A 16 -10.63 5.15 15.03
C ILE A 16 -10.58 5.40 16.55
N GLU A 17 -11.59 6.05 17.11
CA GLU A 17 -11.69 6.32 18.55
C GLU A 17 -11.85 5.04 19.38
N GLU A 18 -12.71 4.12 18.94
CA GLU A 18 -12.91 2.83 19.61
C GLU A 18 -11.62 1.99 19.57
N MET A 19 -10.93 2.00 18.42
CA MET A 19 -9.64 1.31 18.23
C MET A 19 -8.53 1.88 19.12
N MET A 20 -8.53 3.20 19.37
CA MET A 20 -7.51 3.88 20.17
C MET A 20 -7.81 3.90 21.68
N SER A 21 -9.04 3.57 22.09
CA SER A 21 -9.47 3.54 23.50
C SER A 21 -8.57 2.73 24.45
N PRO A 22 -7.90 1.63 24.05
CA PRO A 22 -7.03 0.86 24.94
C PRO A 22 -5.67 1.51 25.18
N VAL A 23 -5.30 2.55 24.44
CA VAL A 23 -3.97 3.16 24.50
C VAL A 23 -3.90 4.17 25.64
N ASP A 24 -3.06 3.89 26.63
CA ASP A 24 -2.64 4.89 27.59
C ASP A 24 -1.40 5.64 27.08
N VAL A 25 -1.52 6.96 26.96
CA VAL A 25 -0.46 7.87 26.49
C VAL A 25 0.80 7.75 27.34
N GLY A 26 0.68 7.44 28.64
CA GLY A 26 1.80 7.25 29.55
C GLY A 26 2.59 5.96 29.34
N SER A 27 1.98 4.96 28.69
CA SER A 27 2.57 3.64 28.42
C SER A 27 3.14 3.50 27.00
N PHE A 28 2.95 4.52 26.15
CA PHE A 28 3.44 4.47 24.78
C PHE A 28 4.97 4.56 24.76
N ASP A 29 5.61 3.53 24.20
CA ASP A 29 7.06 3.46 24.10
C ASP A 29 7.58 4.35 22.95
N TRP A 30 7.74 5.63 23.26
CA TRP A 30 8.32 6.62 22.34
C TRP A 30 9.75 6.27 21.94
N ASN A 31 10.53 5.65 22.83
CA ASN A 31 11.92 5.31 22.55
C ASN A 31 12.01 4.24 21.44
N ALA A 32 11.15 3.22 21.50
CA ALA A 32 11.05 2.23 20.44
C ALA A 32 10.48 2.83 19.13
N PHE A 33 9.50 3.74 19.24
CA PHE A 33 8.88 4.36 18.07
C PHE A 33 9.82 5.29 17.30
N GLU A 34 10.67 6.06 18.00
CA GLU A 34 11.63 7.00 17.42
C GLU A 34 12.96 6.33 17.08
N GLY A 35 13.51 5.52 17.99
CA GLY A 35 14.85 4.95 17.88
C GLY A 35 15.05 4.01 16.68
N THR A 36 13.97 3.63 16.00
CA THR A 36 14.00 2.79 14.79
C THR A 36 14.08 3.60 13.48
N TYR A 37 13.91 4.93 13.53
CA TYR A 37 13.85 5.80 12.35
C TYR A 37 14.81 6.99 12.46
N GLN A 38 15.23 7.51 11.30
CA GLN A 38 16.12 8.66 11.21
C GLN A 38 15.77 9.59 10.05
N GLY A 39 16.11 10.86 10.21
CA GLY A 39 15.94 11.89 9.18
C GLY A 39 14.48 12.06 8.74
N ARG A 40 14.26 12.15 7.41
CA ARG A 40 12.93 12.45 6.85
C ARG A 40 11.88 11.38 7.16
N ALA A 41 12.23 10.10 7.20
CA ALA A 41 11.25 9.06 7.50
C ALA A 41 10.72 9.13 8.94
N LEU A 42 11.56 9.53 9.90
CA LEU A 42 11.13 9.79 11.28
C LEU A 42 10.12 10.94 11.33
N ILE A 43 10.40 12.04 10.61
CA ILE A 43 9.50 13.19 10.48
C ILE A 43 8.16 12.77 9.90
N THR A 44 8.17 12.00 8.80
CA THR A 44 6.95 11.47 8.18
C THR A 44 6.16 10.60 9.17
N ARG A 45 6.84 9.72 9.92
CA ARG A 45 6.21 8.84 10.91
C ARG A 45 5.60 9.61 12.09
N LEU A 46 6.30 10.60 12.65
CA LEU A 46 5.79 11.43 13.74
C LEU A 46 4.66 12.35 13.28
N SER A 47 4.74 12.90 12.06
CA SER A 47 3.67 13.72 11.48
C SER A 47 2.40 12.92 11.17
N PHE A 48 2.54 11.62 10.94
CA PHE A 48 1.41 10.73 10.63
C PHE A 48 0.42 10.61 11.79
N ILE A 49 0.89 10.56 13.04
CA ILE A 49 0.04 10.43 14.23
C ILE A 49 -1.02 11.54 14.31
N PRO A 50 -0.65 12.84 14.34
CA PRO A 50 -1.64 13.92 14.39
C PRO A 50 -2.48 13.99 13.11
N LEU A 51 -1.91 13.68 11.93
CA LEU A 51 -2.67 13.62 10.67
C LEU A 51 -3.80 12.59 10.71
N LEU A 52 -3.54 11.43 11.32
CA LEU A 52 -4.52 10.36 11.46
C LEU A 52 -5.57 10.70 12.52
N LEU A 53 -5.12 11.12 13.71
CA LEU A 53 -5.99 11.26 14.88
C LEU A 53 -6.81 12.54 14.88
N LEU A 54 -6.29 13.62 14.29
CA LEU A 54 -6.96 14.93 14.19
C LEU A 54 -7.58 15.18 12.81
N SER A 55 -7.67 14.14 11.97
CA SER A 55 -8.30 14.21 10.65
C SER A 55 -9.73 14.80 10.74
N PRO A 56 -10.22 15.52 9.72
CA PRO A 56 -11.60 16.02 9.70
C PRO A 56 -12.66 14.91 9.90
N SER A 57 -12.33 13.69 9.48
CA SER A 57 -13.18 12.51 9.58
C SER A 57 -13.20 11.85 10.96
N SER A 58 -12.35 12.25 11.90
CA SER A 58 -12.31 11.71 13.26
C SER A 58 -12.95 12.65 14.28
N HIS A 59 -13.48 12.08 15.38
CA HIS A 59 -13.88 12.80 16.57
C HIS A 59 -12.76 12.70 17.61
N PRO A 60 -11.91 13.72 17.77
CA PRO A 60 -10.76 13.63 18.64
C PRO A 60 -11.18 13.52 20.12
N THR A 61 -10.78 12.42 20.76
CA THR A 61 -10.92 12.20 22.21
C THR A 61 -9.78 12.89 22.99
N PRO A 62 -9.95 13.16 24.30
CA PRO A 62 -8.88 13.77 25.10
C PRO A 62 -7.54 12.99 25.06
N GLN A 63 -7.61 11.66 25.02
CA GLN A 63 -6.44 10.78 24.91
C GLN A 63 -5.73 10.91 23.56
N THR A 64 -6.49 10.92 22.45
CA THR A 64 -5.92 11.05 21.10
C THR A 64 -5.33 12.44 20.86
N ILE A 65 -5.92 13.48 21.47
CA ILE A 65 -5.34 14.84 21.49
C ILE A 65 -4.03 14.85 22.27
N ALA A 66 -3.99 14.25 23.47
CA ALA A 66 -2.77 14.19 24.28
C ALA A 66 -1.64 13.44 23.56
N LEU A 67 -1.95 12.31 22.90
CA LEU A 67 -0.99 11.56 22.08
C LEU A 67 -0.48 12.39 20.90
N SER A 68 -1.38 13.10 20.21
CA SER A 68 -1.02 13.98 19.09
C SER A 68 -0.12 15.13 19.55
N LYS A 69 -0.40 15.76 20.69
CA LYS A 69 0.45 16.82 21.28
C LYS A 69 1.84 16.28 21.65
N ALA A 70 1.90 15.08 22.23
CA ALA A 70 3.15 14.42 22.58
C ALA A 70 4.00 14.05 21.35
N ALA A 71 3.37 13.68 20.23
CA ALA A 71 4.06 13.46 18.95
C ALA A 71 4.60 14.78 18.38
N LEU A 72 3.77 15.84 18.37
CA LEU A 72 4.14 17.15 17.84
C LEU A 72 5.30 17.80 18.62
N SER A 73 5.31 17.68 19.95
CA SER A 73 6.39 18.21 20.79
C SER A 73 7.74 17.54 20.49
N ARG A 74 7.73 16.27 20.09
CA ARG A 74 8.92 15.51 19.68
C ARG A 74 9.34 15.80 18.24
N LEU A 75 8.37 16.05 17.37
CA LEU A 75 8.61 16.39 15.97
C LEU A 75 9.34 17.73 15.80
N ILE A 76 9.03 18.74 16.62
CA ILE A 76 9.58 20.10 16.49
C ILE A 76 11.12 20.15 16.54
N PRO A 77 11.80 19.54 17.52
CA PRO A 77 13.27 19.50 17.56
C PRO A 77 13.90 18.87 16.30
N HIS A 78 13.34 17.77 15.80
CA HIS A 78 13.82 17.12 14.59
C HIS A 78 13.64 18.01 13.35
N LEU A 79 12.52 18.72 13.27
CA LEU A 79 12.30 19.68 12.19
C LEU A 79 13.35 20.80 12.21
N LYS A 80 13.68 21.35 13.39
CA LYS A 80 14.65 22.45 13.54
C LYS A 80 16.10 22.03 13.28
N ASN A 81 16.49 20.83 13.72
CA ASN A 81 17.89 20.38 13.67
C ASN A 81 18.24 19.64 12.38
N ASP A 82 17.34 18.78 11.89
CA ASP A 82 17.67 17.82 10.83
C ASP A 82 17.17 18.28 9.44
N THR A 83 16.23 19.23 9.38
CA THR A 83 15.56 19.66 8.14
C THR A 83 15.34 21.17 8.05
N TRP A 84 14.93 21.64 6.87
CA TRP A 84 14.54 23.03 6.61
C TRP A 84 13.05 23.14 6.31
N ASP A 85 12.27 22.20 6.84
CA ASP A 85 10.84 22.08 6.56
C ASP A 85 10.02 23.01 7.45
N HIS A 86 10.02 24.28 7.06
CA HIS A 86 9.24 25.32 7.71
C HIS A 86 7.73 25.12 7.51
N THR A 87 7.29 24.43 6.45
CA THR A 87 5.88 24.19 6.17
C THR A 87 5.25 23.21 7.17
N THR A 88 5.92 22.08 7.40
CA THR A 88 5.50 21.08 8.39
C THR A 88 5.65 21.64 9.80
N TYR A 89 6.66 22.46 10.07
CA TYR A 89 6.81 23.15 11.36
C TYR A 89 5.61 24.06 11.66
N LEU A 90 5.25 24.93 10.72
CA LEU A 90 4.11 25.85 10.86
C LEU A 90 2.80 25.08 11.10
N GLN A 91 2.56 24.01 10.34
CA GLN A 91 1.40 23.15 10.55
C GLN A 91 1.43 22.48 11.94
N SER A 92 2.60 22.00 12.36
CA SER A 92 2.78 21.32 13.65
C SER A 92 2.48 22.25 14.83
N VAL A 93 3.01 23.48 14.81
CA VAL A 93 2.75 24.48 15.87
C VAL A 93 1.28 24.91 15.87
N ARG A 94 0.67 25.10 14.70
CA ARG A 94 -0.77 25.39 14.59
C ARG A 94 -1.62 24.30 15.23
N LEU A 95 -1.31 23.03 14.97
CA LEU A 95 -2.04 21.89 15.54
C LEU A 95 -1.83 21.71 17.04
N LEU A 96 -0.67 22.13 17.55
CA LEU A 96 -0.36 22.10 18.98
C LEU A 96 -1.21 23.12 19.75
N ASN A 97 -1.42 24.30 19.15
CA ASN A 97 -2.21 25.40 19.69
C ASN A 97 -3.72 25.21 19.48
N ASP A 98 -4.15 24.81 18.28
CA ASP A 98 -5.55 24.45 17.96
C ASP A 98 -5.65 23.06 17.32
N PRO A 99 -5.94 22.00 18.12
CA PRO A 99 -6.10 20.63 17.63
C PRO A 99 -7.27 20.44 16.66
N THR A 100 -8.20 21.41 16.57
CA THR A 100 -9.35 21.36 15.66
C THR A 100 -9.12 22.09 14.35
N SER A 101 -7.94 22.70 14.17
CA SER A 101 -7.59 23.52 13.00
C SER A 101 -7.74 22.77 11.67
N PHE A 102 -7.59 21.44 11.63
CA PHE A 102 -7.83 20.63 10.42
C PHE A 102 -9.24 20.77 9.82
N LYS A 103 -10.26 21.07 10.64
CA LYS A 103 -11.66 21.16 10.20
C LYS A 103 -11.98 22.49 9.50
N ARG A 104 -11.18 23.54 9.68
CA ARG A 104 -11.41 24.88 9.10
C ARG A 104 -10.68 25.11 7.78
N LYS A 105 -10.59 24.10 6.92
CA LYS A 105 -9.89 24.24 5.62
C LYS A 105 -10.77 24.83 4.50
N ASP A 106 -12.09 24.94 4.73
CA ASP A 106 -13.07 25.45 3.74
C ASP A 106 -13.42 26.94 3.89
N GLU A 107 -12.81 27.66 4.84
CA GLU A 107 -12.98 29.11 4.96
C GLU A 107 -11.63 29.79 4.73
N TYR A 108 -11.26 29.95 3.45
CA TYR A 108 -10.27 30.94 3.05
C TYR A 108 -10.98 32.06 2.31
N MET A 109 -11.06 33.23 2.95
CA MET A 109 -10.84 34.58 2.42
C MET A 109 -11.54 35.56 3.35
N ASP A 110 -10.91 35.88 4.48
CA ASP A 110 -10.89 37.22 5.07
C ASP A 110 -9.85 37.18 6.20
N ILE A 111 -8.63 37.64 5.87
CA ILE A 111 -7.64 37.97 6.87
C ILE A 111 -8.04 39.34 7.39
N ASP A 112 -8.83 39.38 8.46
CA ASP A 112 -8.99 40.59 9.26
C ASP A 112 -8.00 40.54 10.43
N GLU A 113 -7.10 41.51 10.41
CA GLU A 113 -5.95 41.71 11.30
C GLU A 113 -6.38 42.26 12.67
N SER A 114 -7.43 41.68 13.26
CA SER A 114 -7.91 42.10 14.58
C SER A 114 -8.72 41.00 15.26
N THR A 115 -8.04 40.10 15.95
CA THR A 115 -8.67 39.44 17.12
C THR A 115 -7.62 39.24 18.20
N SER A 116 -7.25 40.35 18.81
CA SER A 116 -6.73 40.37 20.18
C SER A 116 -7.89 40.07 21.13
N GLY A 117 -7.76 38.97 21.88
CA GLY A 117 -8.59 38.67 23.05
C GLY A 117 -9.46 37.42 22.93
N GLU A 118 -9.03 36.32 23.55
CA GLU A 118 -9.52 35.94 24.88
C GLU A 118 -8.78 34.68 25.34
N ALA A 119 -8.12 34.78 26.48
CA ALA A 119 -7.44 33.68 27.14
C ALA A 119 -8.43 32.58 27.51
N ARG A 120 -8.29 31.40 26.89
CA ARG A 120 -8.88 30.16 27.39
C ARG A 120 -7.83 29.41 28.21
N ASP A 121 -8.08 29.45 29.51
CA ASP A 121 -7.41 28.81 30.64
C ASP A 121 -6.47 27.61 30.32
N GLY A 122 -5.21 27.73 30.74
CA GLY A 122 -4.32 26.60 31.04
C GLY A 122 -3.59 25.91 29.87
N GLN A 123 -3.69 26.37 28.63
CA GLN A 123 -2.89 25.82 27.53
C GLN A 123 -1.55 26.58 27.41
N LEU A 124 -0.43 25.86 27.57
CA LEU A 124 0.89 26.29 27.12
C LEU A 124 0.79 26.57 25.62
N ILE A 125 0.61 27.83 25.25
CA ILE A 125 0.74 28.29 23.88
C ILE A 125 2.21 28.06 23.52
N VAL A 126 2.46 27.20 22.54
CA VAL A 126 3.81 27.08 22.00
C VAL A 126 3.99 28.23 21.03
N ASP A 127 4.86 29.16 21.41
CA ASP A 127 5.16 30.33 20.61
C ASP A 127 5.79 29.91 19.28
N LEU A 128 5.27 30.52 18.21
CA LEU A 128 5.81 30.33 16.87
C LEU A 128 7.19 30.99 16.81
N ASP A 129 8.21 30.21 16.48
CA ASP A 129 9.57 30.73 16.28
C ASP A 129 9.68 31.38 14.89
N GLU A 130 9.17 32.62 14.79
CA GLU A 130 9.17 33.40 13.54
C GLU A 130 10.59 33.69 13.04
N GLN A 131 11.55 33.86 13.96
CA GLN A 131 12.96 34.11 13.64
C GLN A 131 13.57 32.90 12.92
N TRP A 132 13.37 31.69 13.46
CA TRP A 132 13.85 30.48 12.79
C TRP A 132 13.21 30.29 11.41
N ILE A 133 11.92 30.59 11.24
CA ILE A 133 11.25 30.48 9.95
C ILE A 133 11.90 31.42 8.92
N GLU A 134 12.15 32.67 9.30
CA GLU A 134 12.75 33.65 8.38
C GLU A 134 14.20 33.29 8.06
N ASP A 135 14.99 32.88 9.06
CA ASP A 135 16.37 32.43 8.88
C ASP A 135 16.45 31.24 7.93
N VAL A 136 15.58 30.23 8.09
CA VAL A 136 15.53 29.06 7.21
C VAL A 136 15.11 29.43 5.79
N LYS A 137 14.14 30.33 5.62
CA LYS A 137 13.74 30.82 4.29
C LYS A 137 14.87 31.59 3.62
N GLU A 138 15.60 32.41 4.37
CA GLU A 138 16.75 33.13 3.82
C GLU A 138 17.88 32.17 3.43
N LEU A 139 18.16 31.16 4.26
CA LEU A 139 19.12 30.09 3.97
C LEU A 139 18.73 29.29 2.73
N GLU A 140 17.48 28.86 2.63
CA GLU A 140 16.95 28.15 1.45
C GLU A 140 17.12 29.00 0.19
N LYS A 141 16.74 30.29 0.26
CA LYS A 141 16.87 31.23 -0.85
C LYS A 141 18.33 31.46 -1.24
N ARG A 142 19.23 31.56 -0.27
CA ARG A 142 20.67 31.75 -0.49
C ARG A 142 21.29 30.54 -1.20
N GLU A 143 21.02 29.33 -0.71
CA GLU A 143 21.52 28.10 -1.34
C GLU A 143 20.91 27.88 -2.72
N ASN A 144 19.60 28.13 -2.91
CA ASN A 144 18.98 28.09 -4.23
C ASN A 144 19.63 29.08 -5.21
N SER A 145 19.90 30.31 -4.76
CA SER A 145 20.54 31.34 -5.61
C SER A 145 21.97 30.95 -5.97
N ARG A 146 22.72 30.38 -5.01
CA ARG A 146 24.06 29.86 -5.24
C ARG A 146 24.06 28.74 -6.29
N LEU A 147 23.22 27.73 -6.11
CA LEU A 147 23.10 26.60 -7.03
C LEU A 147 22.64 27.06 -8.43
N ASP A 148 21.79 28.10 -8.53
CA ASP A 148 21.36 28.65 -9.82
C ASP A 148 22.50 29.37 -10.56
N VAL A 149 23.35 30.13 -9.85
CA VAL A 149 24.55 30.75 -10.43
C VAL A 149 25.53 29.68 -10.93
N GLU A 150 25.80 28.66 -10.10
CA GLU A 150 26.65 27.53 -10.49
C GLU A 150 26.07 26.79 -11.72
N LEU A 151 24.76 26.53 -11.72
CA LEU A 151 24.06 25.86 -12.83
C LEU A 151 24.18 26.66 -14.13
N ARG A 152 23.98 27.98 -14.11
CA ARG A 152 24.11 28.83 -15.29
C ARG A 152 25.52 28.82 -15.85
N GLY A 153 26.54 28.86 -14.99
CA GLY A 153 27.94 28.73 -15.39
C GLY A 153 28.25 27.36 -16.02
N TYR A 154 27.71 26.27 -15.46
CA TYR A 154 27.90 24.94 -16.04
C TYR A 154 27.11 24.73 -17.34
N LEU A 155 25.94 25.37 -17.48
CA LEU A 155 25.15 25.37 -18.70
C LEU A 155 25.85 26.14 -19.82
N SER A 156 26.46 27.30 -19.55
CA SER A 156 27.24 28.03 -20.56
C SER A 156 28.47 27.23 -21.00
N ASN A 157 29.08 26.47 -20.08
CA ASN A 157 30.25 25.64 -20.35
C ASN A 157 29.90 24.22 -20.86
N LEU A 158 28.62 23.86 -20.92
CA LEU A 158 28.10 22.56 -21.36
C LEU A 158 28.71 21.35 -20.64
N ILE A 159 29.05 21.49 -19.35
CA ILE A 159 29.65 20.42 -18.54
C ILE A 159 28.54 19.53 -17.95
N LYS A 160 28.19 18.46 -18.67
CA LYS A 160 27.05 17.57 -18.32
C LYS A 160 27.09 17.03 -16.89
N GLU A 161 28.26 16.59 -16.41
CA GLU A 161 28.36 15.99 -15.08
C GLU A 161 28.15 17.02 -13.96
N SER A 162 28.71 18.23 -14.11
CA SER A 162 28.48 19.32 -13.17
C SER A 162 27.01 19.74 -13.15
N ILE A 163 26.37 19.86 -14.33
CA ILE A 163 24.92 20.13 -14.44
C ILE A 163 24.11 19.05 -13.71
N ARG A 164 24.44 17.78 -13.93
CA ARG A 164 23.78 16.63 -13.30
C ARG A 164 23.89 16.68 -11.77
N LEU A 165 25.09 16.93 -11.25
CA LEU A 165 25.34 17.02 -9.81
C LEU A 165 24.64 18.23 -9.19
N THR A 166 24.58 19.37 -9.86
CA THR A 166 23.84 20.55 -9.38
C THR A 166 22.33 20.28 -9.30
N TYR A 167 21.73 19.63 -10.30
CA TYR A 167 20.31 19.22 -10.21
C TYR A 167 20.05 18.18 -9.12
N LEU A 168 21.02 17.28 -8.85
CA LEU A 168 20.93 16.34 -7.74
C LEU A 168 20.99 17.07 -6.39
N ALA A 169 21.84 18.10 -6.26
CA ALA A 169 21.89 18.97 -5.09
C ALA A 169 20.57 19.74 -4.89
N PHE A 170 19.96 20.26 -5.96
CA PHE A 170 18.62 20.86 -5.91
C PHE A 170 17.54 19.86 -5.43
N ALA A 171 17.61 18.61 -5.90
CA ALA A 171 16.69 17.57 -5.43
C ALA A 171 16.88 17.27 -3.94
N GLN A 172 18.12 17.14 -3.47
CA GLN A 172 18.43 16.94 -2.04
C GLN A 172 17.98 18.12 -1.17
N LEU A 173 18.18 19.35 -1.63
CA LEU A 173 17.67 20.55 -0.97
C LEU A 173 16.13 20.51 -0.87
N SER A 174 15.45 20.15 -1.95
CA SER A 174 13.99 20.01 -1.96
C SER A 174 13.49 18.95 -0.97
N VAL A 175 14.22 17.83 -0.83
CA VAL A 175 13.93 16.80 0.19
C VAL A 175 14.15 17.31 1.61
N LYS A 176 15.19 18.12 1.84
CA LYS A 176 15.43 18.79 3.13
C LYS A 176 14.35 19.81 3.49
N VAL A 177 13.81 20.52 2.50
CA VAL A 177 12.69 21.45 2.68
C VAL A 177 11.35 20.72 2.86
N GLY A 178 11.26 19.45 2.43
CA GLY A 178 10.03 18.64 2.58
C GLY A 178 9.14 18.64 1.34
N ASN A 179 9.62 19.17 0.21
CA ASN A 179 8.86 19.24 -1.04
C ASN A 179 9.21 18.07 -1.98
N SER A 180 8.42 17.00 -1.91
CA SER A 180 8.58 15.82 -2.75
C SER A 180 8.32 16.11 -4.24
N ALA A 181 7.36 16.97 -4.57
CA ALA A 181 7.01 17.30 -5.96
C ALA A 181 8.15 18.05 -6.68
N SER A 182 8.74 19.05 -6.01
CA SER A 182 9.89 19.78 -6.53
C SER A 182 11.12 18.88 -6.67
N ALA A 183 11.35 17.97 -5.71
CA ALA A 183 12.41 16.98 -5.81
C ALA A 183 12.24 16.10 -7.06
N MET A 184 11.02 15.63 -7.34
CA MET A 184 10.73 14.82 -8.53
C MET A 184 10.94 15.59 -9.85
N LYS A 185 10.61 16.89 -9.89
CA LYS A 185 10.93 17.74 -11.05
C LYS A 185 12.43 17.84 -11.28
N ASN A 186 13.21 18.06 -10.22
CA ASN A 186 14.66 18.14 -10.29
C ASN A 186 15.29 16.80 -10.72
N TYR A 187 14.80 15.67 -10.22
CA TYR A 187 15.21 14.35 -10.71
C TYR A 187 14.87 14.12 -12.19
N GLY A 188 13.75 14.68 -12.67
CA GLY A 188 13.42 14.72 -14.09
C GLY A 188 14.50 15.41 -14.93
N ALA A 189 14.99 16.57 -14.47
CA ALA A 189 16.06 17.29 -15.12
C ALA A 189 17.40 16.53 -15.07
N VAL A 190 17.76 15.92 -13.93
CA VAL A 190 18.97 15.07 -13.81
C VAL A 190 19.03 14.01 -14.91
N ARG A 191 17.89 13.41 -15.26
CA ARG A 191 17.79 12.34 -16.26
C ARG A 191 18.31 12.75 -17.64
N GLU A 192 18.11 13.99 -18.05
CA GLU A 192 18.50 14.50 -19.37
C GLU A 192 20.02 14.63 -19.52
N TYR A 193 20.71 14.88 -18.40
CA TYR A 193 22.17 15.05 -18.37
C TYR A 193 22.92 13.77 -17.94
N SER A 194 22.19 12.68 -17.63
CA SER A 194 22.77 11.37 -17.33
C SER A 194 23.20 10.64 -18.60
N THR A 195 24.49 10.29 -18.70
CA THR A 195 25.09 9.59 -19.83
C THR A 195 25.44 8.12 -19.52
N SER A 196 25.93 7.85 -18.31
CA SER A 196 26.34 6.50 -17.89
C SER A 196 25.15 5.71 -17.33
N PRO A 197 25.08 4.37 -17.54
CA PRO A 197 24.13 3.50 -16.85
C PRO A 197 24.19 3.63 -15.32
N GLN A 198 25.38 3.87 -14.75
CA GLN A 198 25.54 4.12 -13.30
C GLN A 198 24.75 5.36 -12.87
N HIS A 199 24.78 6.44 -13.66
CA HIS A 199 24.03 7.66 -13.36
C HIS A 199 22.52 7.41 -13.33
N HIS A 200 22.03 6.47 -14.15
CA HIS A 200 20.61 6.08 -14.13
C HIS A 200 20.26 5.21 -12.92
N VAL A 201 21.17 4.35 -12.45
CA VAL A 201 21.01 3.60 -11.20
C VAL A 201 20.99 4.57 -10.01
N ASP A 202 21.96 5.48 -9.91
CA ASP A 202 22.04 6.46 -8.82
C ASP A 202 20.79 7.37 -8.78
N LEU A 203 20.33 7.82 -9.95
CA LEU A 203 19.09 8.58 -10.09
C LEU A 203 17.86 7.76 -9.64
N GLY A 204 17.75 6.52 -10.10
CA GLY A 204 16.63 5.66 -9.72
C GLY A 204 16.61 5.36 -8.22
N VAL A 205 17.78 5.16 -7.62
CA VAL A 205 17.94 5.01 -6.17
C VAL A 205 17.46 6.27 -5.45
N GLY A 206 17.94 7.46 -5.85
CA GLY A 206 17.53 8.72 -5.22
C GLY A 206 16.02 8.97 -5.30
N ILE A 207 15.39 8.66 -6.44
CA ILE A 207 13.93 8.74 -6.61
C ILE A 207 13.22 7.77 -5.65
N VAL A 208 13.62 6.50 -5.65
CA VAL A 208 12.98 5.47 -4.81
C VAL A 208 13.15 5.79 -3.33
N GLU A 209 14.34 6.16 -2.87
CA GLU A 209 14.58 6.56 -1.48
C GLU A 209 13.74 7.76 -1.07
N THR A 210 13.63 8.77 -1.93
CA THR A 210 12.81 9.96 -1.66
C THR A 210 11.34 9.56 -1.51
N LEU A 211 10.79 8.82 -2.47
CA LEU A 211 9.39 8.39 -2.44
C LEU A 211 9.07 7.49 -1.24
N LEU A 212 10.01 6.63 -0.85
CA LEU A 212 9.89 5.81 0.35
C LEU A 212 9.90 6.65 1.64
N ALA A 213 10.81 7.63 1.75
CA ALA A 213 10.91 8.49 2.94
C ALA A 213 9.68 9.40 3.15
N PHE A 214 9.01 9.81 2.07
CA PHE A 214 7.73 10.55 2.11
C PHE A 214 6.49 9.63 2.16
N ASN A 215 6.66 8.31 2.16
CA ASN A 215 5.57 7.33 2.13
C ASN A 215 4.55 7.55 0.98
N HIS A 216 5.04 7.61 -0.27
CA HIS A 216 4.20 7.75 -1.47
C HIS A 216 4.27 6.51 -2.38
N PRO A 217 3.64 5.39 -1.98
CA PRO A 217 3.78 4.11 -2.70
C PRO A 217 3.16 4.10 -4.10
N SER A 218 2.16 4.94 -4.38
CA SER A 218 1.44 4.96 -5.67
C SER A 218 2.32 5.29 -6.88
N THR A 219 3.38 6.08 -6.69
CA THR A 219 4.28 6.53 -7.78
C THR A 219 5.48 5.59 -8.00
N LEU A 220 5.74 4.67 -7.07
CA LEU A 220 6.88 3.76 -7.11
C LEU A 220 6.91 2.75 -8.28
N PRO A 221 5.79 2.12 -8.73
CA PRO A 221 5.85 0.97 -9.63
C PRO A 221 6.68 1.19 -10.90
N GLY A 222 6.46 2.30 -11.60
CA GLY A 222 7.19 2.62 -12.83
C GLY A 222 8.68 2.92 -12.61
N HIS A 223 9.01 3.57 -11.49
CA HIS A 223 10.40 3.88 -11.13
C HIS A 223 11.17 2.63 -10.70
N VAL A 224 10.52 1.73 -9.96
CA VAL A 224 11.10 0.46 -9.51
C VAL A 224 11.41 -0.44 -10.69
N SER A 225 10.46 -0.66 -11.60
CA SER A 225 10.70 -1.50 -12.79
C SER A 225 11.84 -0.96 -13.66
N LYS A 226 11.95 0.36 -13.79
CA LYS A 226 13.02 0.98 -14.55
C LYS A 226 14.38 0.82 -13.86
N LEU A 227 14.45 1.06 -12.55
CA LEU A 227 15.66 0.90 -11.75
C LEU A 227 16.16 -0.54 -11.81
N GLU A 228 15.28 -1.51 -11.62
CA GLU A 228 15.60 -2.94 -11.72
C GLU A 228 16.14 -3.31 -13.10
N ALA A 229 15.47 -2.88 -14.18
CA ALA A 229 15.95 -3.12 -15.54
C ALA A 229 17.33 -2.49 -15.82
N THR A 230 17.62 -1.31 -15.28
CA THR A 230 18.94 -0.69 -15.41
C THR A 230 19.99 -1.40 -14.56
N LEU A 231 19.60 -1.86 -13.36
CA LEU A 231 20.48 -2.60 -12.45
C LEU A 231 20.88 -3.94 -13.05
N ASP A 232 19.94 -4.69 -13.62
CA ASP A 232 20.21 -5.99 -14.25
C ASP A 232 21.13 -5.89 -15.46
N ARG A 233 21.09 -4.76 -16.19
CA ARG A 233 22.00 -4.50 -17.31
C ARG A 233 23.42 -4.17 -16.84
N LEU A 234 23.56 -3.41 -15.75
CA LEU A 234 24.86 -2.94 -15.26
C LEU A 234 25.56 -3.95 -14.33
N HIS A 235 24.78 -4.61 -13.48
CA HIS A 235 25.21 -5.58 -12.50
C HIS A 235 24.33 -6.83 -12.62
N PRO A 236 24.60 -7.74 -13.59
CA PRO A 236 23.75 -8.91 -13.82
C PRO A 236 23.67 -9.82 -12.59
N PRO A 237 22.56 -10.55 -12.40
CA PRO A 237 22.44 -11.51 -11.32
C PRO A 237 23.51 -12.60 -11.43
N PRO A 238 24.01 -13.13 -10.31
CA PRO A 238 25.00 -14.20 -10.33
C PRO A 238 24.39 -15.45 -10.99
N THR A 239 24.77 -15.74 -12.24
CA THR A 239 24.35 -16.95 -12.93
C THR A 239 25.30 -18.10 -12.60
N THR A 240 24.78 -19.19 -12.05
CA THR A 240 25.54 -20.36 -11.57
C THR A 240 26.21 -21.21 -12.66
N ALA A 241 26.23 -20.81 -13.95
CA ALA A 241 26.49 -21.76 -15.05
C ALA A 241 27.27 -21.27 -16.29
N LYS A 242 27.92 -20.09 -16.32
CA LYS A 242 28.56 -19.60 -17.58
C LYS A 242 29.98 -19.01 -17.50
N ASN A 243 30.76 -19.31 -16.47
CA ASN A 243 32.15 -18.80 -16.36
C ASN A 243 33.24 -19.89 -16.43
N GLN A 244 33.02 -20.99 -17.17
CA GLN A 244 34.04 -22.06 -17.33
C GLN A 244 34.78 -22.07 -18.68
N ALA A 245 34.53 -21.14 -19.59
CA ALA A 245 35.16 -21.18 -20.90
C ALA A 245 35.66 -19.80 -21.33
N GLU A 246 36.70 -19.29 -20.67
CA GLU A 246 37.59 -18.23 -21.21
C GLU A 246 38.74 -17.95 -20.23
N ALA A 247 39.78 -18.80 -20.23
CA ALA A 247 41.06 -18.46 -19.59
C ALA A 247 42.21 -19.34 -20.13
N ALA A 248 42.57 -19.17 -21.40
CA ALA A 248 43.83 -19.72 -21.91
C ALA A 248 45.04 -18.79 -21.63
N ASN A 249 44.81 -17.48 -21.44
CA ASN A 249 45.87 -16.46 -21.31
C ASN A 249 45.52 -15.37 -20.27
N VAL A 250 45.41 -15.68 -18.97
CA VAL A 250 45.11 -14.68 -17.93
C VAL A 250 46.13 -14.75 -16.79
N THR A 251 46.74 -13.62 -16.46
CA THR A 251 47.71 -13.49 -15.36
C THR A 251 47.03 -13.53 -13.99
N ALA A 252 47.75 -13.96 -12.94
CA ALA A 252 47.21 -14.05 -11.57
C ALA A 252 46.69 -12.70 -11.01
N SER A 253 47.28 -11.58 -11.45
CA SER A 253 46.82 -10.21 -11.15
C SER A 253 45.42 -9.93 -11.69
N ASP A 254 45.16 -10.33 -12.94
CA ASP A 254 43.91 -10.00 -13.64
C ASP A 254 42.77 -10.86 -13.10
N ILE A 255 43.07 -12.09 -12.66
CA ILE A 255 42.13 -12.94 -11.93
C ILE A 255 41.73 -12.29 -10.60
N ARG A 256 42.69 -11.71 -9.88
CA ARG A 256 42.42 -11.01 -8.61
C ARG A 256 41.57 -9.77 -8.84
N GLU A 257 41.94 -8.92 -9.80
CA GLU A 257 41.20 -7.70 -10.12
C GLU A 257 39.77 -8.01 -10.60
N ARG A 258 39.60 -9.07 -11.41
CA ARG A 258 38.26 -9.52 -11.86
C ARG A 258 37.39 -9.94 -10.69
N ARG A 259 37.94 -10.71 -9.73
CA ARG A 259 37.20 -11.08 -8.50
C ARG A 259 36.85 -9.87 -7.66
N GLU A 260 37.76 -8.92 -7.49
CA GLU A 260 37.50 -7.69 -6.74
C GLU A 260 36.41 -6.84 -7.42
N ASN A 261 36.39 -6.77 -8.75
CA ASN A 261 35.33 -6.11 -9.53
C ASN A 261 33.97 -6.82 -9.40
N GLU A 262 33.95 -8.15 -9.43
CA GLU A 262 32.73 -8.94 -9.24
C GLU A 262 32.15 -8.74 -7.84
N LEU A 263 32.99 -8.76 -6.80
CA LEU A 263 32.57 -8.50 -5.42
C LEU A 263 32.01 -7.09 -5.25
N ARG A 264 32.63 -6.07 -5.87
CA ARG A 264 32.12 -4.69 -5.88
C ARG A 264 30.76 -4.61 -6.57
N SER A 265 30.62 -5.24 -7.73
CA SER A 265 29.36 -5.31 -8.49
C SER A 265 28.24 -5.96 -7.66
N LEU A 266 28.53 -7.09 -7.00
CA LEU A 266 27.57 -7.78 -6.14
C LEU A 266 27.18 -6.94 -4.91
N SER A 267 28.13 -6.23 -4.29
CA SER A 267 27.87 -5.35 -3.16
C SER A 267 26.94 -4.19 -3.53
N VAL A 268 27.21 -3.52 -4.67
CA VAL A 268 26.35 -2.45 -5.20
C VAL A 268 24.97 -3.01 -5.53
N ARG A 269 24.89 -4.15 -6.23
CA ARG A 269 23.61 -4.81 -6.55
C ARG A 269 22.80 -5.11 -5.30
N LYS A 270 23.43 -5.70 -4.29
CA LYS A 270 22.79 -6.02 -3.01
C LYS A 270 22.20 -4.76 -2.35
N SER A 271 22.96 -3.68 -2.29
CA SER A 271 22.50 -2.39 -1.74
C SER A 271 21.29 -1.84 -2.50
N VAL A 272 21.30 -1.86 -3.83
CA VAL A 272 20.18 -1.36 -4.64
C VAL A 272 18.96 -2.29 -4.53
N MET A 273 19.18 -3.61 -4.48
CA MET A 273 18.10 -4.59 -4.42
C MET A 273 17.29 -4.51 -3.13
N ILE A 274 17.92 -4.15 -2.00
CA ILE A 274 17.20 -3.87 -0.74
C ILE A 274 16.10 -2.84 -0.96
N ARG A 275 16.43 -1.71 -1.61
CA ARG A 275 15.48 -0.61 -1.87
C ARG A 275 14.39 -1.02 -2.84
N ILE A 276 14.74 -1.78 -3.87
CA ILE A 276 13.79 -2.33 -4.85
C ILE A 276 12.79 -3.25 -4.15
N LYS A 277 13.24 -4.22 -3.35
CA LYS A 277 12.37 -5.17 -2.66
C LYS A 277 11.44 -4.49 -1.66
N ILE A 278 11.94 -3.52 -0.89
CA ILE A 278 11.12 -2.73 0.03
C ILE A 278 10.05 -1.96 -0.74
N ALA A 279 10.44 -1.29 -1.82
CA ALA A 279 9.50 -0.56 -2.66
C ALA A 279 8.44 -1.49 -3.27
N LYS A 280 8.82 -2.67 -3.78
CA LYS A 280 7.88 -3.68 -4.27
C LYS A 280 6.94 -4.18 -3.17
N GLY A 281 7.47 -4.45 -1.98
CA GLY A 281 6.71 -4.90 -0.82
C GLY A 281 5.65 -3.89 -0.38
N LEU A 282 6.02 -2.61 -0.29
CA LEU A 282 5.09 -1.53 0.07
C LEU A 282 4.08 -1.22 -1.03
N VAL A 283 4.47 -1.31 -2.31
CA VAL A 283 3.52 -1.23 -3.43
C VAL A 283 2.51 -2.37 -3.38
N ALA A 284 2.96 -3.60 -3.14
CA ALA A 284 2.09 -4.75 -2.99
C ALA A 284 1.14 -4.57 -1.80
N LEU A 285 1.62 -4.04 -0.67
CA LEU A 285 0.80 -3.71 0.49
C LEU A 285 -0.28 -2.69 0.13
N TYR A 286 0.09 -1.59 -0.53
CA TYR A 286 -0.84 -0.55 -1.00
C TYR A 286 -1.94 -1.12 -1.91
N ASN A 287 -1.59 -2.04 -2.80
CA ASN A 287 -2.52 -2.73 -3.69
C ASN A 287 -3.31 -3.87 -3.02
N LYS A 288 -3.13 -4.11 -1.71
CA LYS A 288 -3.74 -5.20 -0.95
C LYS A 288 -3.32 -6.61 -1.42
N GLU A 289 -2.15 -6.73 -2.04
CA GLU A 289 -1.53 -7.99 -2.45
C GLU A 289 -0.72 -8.60 -1.28
N TRP A 290 -1.40 -9.09 -0.23
CA TRP A 290 -0.77 -9.54 1.02
C TRP A 290 0.32 -10.59 0.83
N SER A 291 0.07 -11.60 -0.01
CA SER A 291 1.01 -12.70 -0.29
C SER A 291 2.33 -12.19 -0.90
N ARG A 292 2.22 -11.24 -1.83
CA ARG A 292 3.37 -10.67 -2.52
C ARG A 292 4.15 -9.73 -1.60
N ALA A 293 3.44 -8.91 -0.81
CA ALA A 293 4.05 -8.02 0.16
C ALA A 293 4.91 -8.79 1.17
N ALA A 294 4.36 -9.87 1.75
CA ALA A 294 5.10 -10.72 2.69
C ALA A 294 6.35 -11.35 2.05
N ARG A 295 6.23 -11.86 0.81
CA ARG A 295 7.34 -12.52 0.10
C ARG A 295 8.48 -11.56 -0.22
N GLU A 296 8.19 -10.39 -0.77
CA GLU A 296 9.22 -9.41 -1.15
C GLU A 296 9.98 -8.88 0.07
N LEU A 297 9.27 -8.61 1.16
CA LEU A 297 9.85 -8.10 2.41
C LEU A 297 10.64 -9.16 3.18
N MET A 298 10.18 -10.42 3.20
CA MET A 298 10.94 -11.54 3.78
C MET A 298 12.24 -11.79 3.01
N GLY A 299 12.19 -11.68 1.68
CA GLY A 299 13.36 -11.81 0.81
C GLY A 299 14.45 -10.75 1.05
N VAL A 300 14.16 -9.63 1.74
CA VAL A 300 15.19 -8.65 2.12
C VAL A 300 16.20 -9.25 3.10
N GLN A 301 15.73 -10.03 4.08
CA GLN A 301 16.64 -10.64 5.07
C GLN A 301 17.41 -11.81 4.46
N GLU A 302 16.73 -12.68 3.71
CA GLU A 302 17.32 -13.90 3.16
C GLU A 302 18.31 -13.62 2.02
N GLU A 303 17.92 -12.79 1.06
CA GLU A 303 18.72 -12.55 -0.15
C GLU A 303 19.71 -11.39 0.06
N CYS A 304 19.32 -10.38 0.85
CA CYS A 304 20.11 -9.17 1.03
C CYS A 304 20.74 -9.03 2.42
N GLY A 305 20.58 -10.00 3.33
CA GLY A 305 21.21 -9.98 4.65
C GLY A 305 20.79 -8.80 5.54
N GLY A 306 19.59 -8.26 5.31
CA GLY A 306 18.99 -7.18 6.11
C GLY A 306 19.16 -5.76 5.55
N LEU A 307 18.70 -4.78 6.33
CA LEU A 307 18.63 -3.37 5.93
C LEU A 307 19.97 -2.64 5.97
N GLY A 308 20.87 -3.01 6.89
CA GLY A 308 22.19 -2.40 7.04
C GLY A 308 22.13 -0.87 7.17
N VAL A 309 22.83 -0.15 6.29
CA VAL A 309 22.88 1.34 6.28
C VAL A 309 21.52 1.98 5.92
N PHE A 310 20.57 1.19 5.41
CA PHE A 310 19.23 1.67 5.06
C PHE A 310 18.24 1.60 6.23
N GLU A 311 18.64 1.03 7.37
CA GLU A 311 17.82 0.98 8.58
C GLU A 311 17.31 2.37 8.97
N GLY A 312 16.00 2.49 9.16
CA GLY A 312 15.35 3.71 9.63
C GLY A 312 15.33 4.88 8.64
N LYS A 313 15.96 4.78 7.46
CA LYS A 313 15.91 5.83 6.44
C LYS A 313 14.58 5.91 5.70
N ALA A 314 13.87 4.80 5.65
CA ALA A 314 12.56 4.66 5.02
C ALA A 314 11.65 3.70 5.78
N ILE A 315 12.20 2.57 6.21
CA ILE A 315 11.51 1.55 6.98
C ILE A 315 12.47 0.95 8.01
N SER A 316 11.95 0.46 9.13
CA SER A 316 12.71 -0.27 10.14
C SER A 316 12.55 -1.78 9.99
N THR A 317 13.52 -2.55 10.49
CA THR A 317 13.46 -4.01 10.53
C THR A 317 12.25 -4.49 11.35
N SER A 318 11.92 -3.76 12.42
CA SER A 318 10.76 -3.99 13.28
C SER A 318 9.44 -3.90 12.50
N ASP A 319 9.25 -2.84 11.71
CA ASP A 319 8.03 -2.67 10.93
C ASP A 319 7.93 -3.64 9.76
N ILE A 320 9.07 -4.06 9.17
CA ILE A 320 9.10 -5.17 8.21
C ILE A 320 8.55 -6.44 8.88
N GLY A 321 8.99 -6.76 10.09
CA GLY A 321 8.50 -7.89 10.87
C GLY A 321 6.99 -7.81 11.10
N LEU A 322 6.46 -6.64 11.47
CA LEU A 322 5.02 -6.41 11.62
C LEU A 322 4.27 -6.67 10.30
N ILE A 323 4.68 -6.03 9.20
CA ILE A 323 4.02 -6.17 7.90
C ILE A 323 4.03 -7.63 7.45
N VAL A 324 5.19 -8.30 7.55
CA VAL A 324 5.34 -9.72 7.16
C VAL A 324 4.44 -10.61 8.02
N THR A 325 4.37 -10.38 9.34
CA THR A 325 3.51 -11.16 10.25
C THR A 325 2.04 -11.06 9.85
N PHE A 326 1.49 -9.84 9.77
CA PHE A 326 0.07 -9.64 9.51
C PHE A 326 -0.32 -10.03 8.07
N CYS A 327 0.53 -9.76 7.08
CA CYS A 327 0.26 -10.19 5.70
C CYS A 327 0.30 -11.72 5.56
N THR A 328 1.21 -12.39 6.28
CA THR A 328 1.31 -13.85 6.25
C THR A 328 0.17 -14.50 7.04
N LEU A 329 -0.25 -13.94 8.17
CA LEU A 329 -1.43 -14.44 8.92
C LEU A 329 -2.74 -14.26 8.15
N ALA A 330 -2.88 -13.16 7.41
CA ALA A 330 -4.09 -12.90 6.63
C ALA A 330 -4.26 -13.86 5.44
N ASN A 331 -3.15 -14.35 4.85
CA ASN A 331 -3.19 -15.11 3.60
C ASN A 331 -2.65 -16.56 3.71
N GLY A 332 -1.62 -16.79 4.52
CA GLY A 332 -0.87 -18.04 4.56
C GLY A 332 -1.63 -19.19 5.24
N ASP A 333 -1.32 -20.41 4.81
CA ASP A 333 -1.80 -21.63 5.46
C ASP A 333 -1.00 -21.92 6.72
N ARG A 334 -1.54 -22.75 7.62
CA ARG A 334 -0.89 -23.13 8.89
C ARG A 334 0.56 -23.63 8.67
N ASP A 335 0.79 -24.43 7.63
CA ASP A 335 2.11 -24.95 7.28
C ASP A 335 3.03 -23.90 6.65
N GLN A 336 2.48 -22.93 5.93
CA GLN A 336 3.25 -21.82 5.37
C GLN A 336 3.65 -20.85 6.48
N ILE A 337 2.73 -20.52 7.40
CA ILE A 337 2.97 -19.68 8.56
C ILE A 337 4.08 -20.29 9.44
N ARG A 338 3.98 -21.59 9.75
CA ARG A 338 5.00 -22.29 10.55
C ARG A 338 6.38 -22.24 9.87
N ARG A 339 6.48 -22.63 8.60
CA ARG A 339 7.75 -22.64 7.87
C ARG A 339 8.36 -21.25 7.72
N ASN A 340 7.55 -20.29 7.28
CA ASN A 340 8.04 -18.96 6.92
C ASN A 340 8.32 -18.06 8.13
N LEU A 341 7.58 -18.22 9.23
CA LEU A 341 7.71 -17.35 10.42
C LEU A 341 8.34 -18.06 11.63
N LEU A 342 7.97 -19.31 11.95
CA LEU A 342 8.47 -19.99 13.15
C LEU A 342 9.76 -20.76 12.93
N GLU A 343 9.96 -21.34 11.75
CA GLU A 343 11.16 -22.13 11.43
C GLU A 343 12.27 -21.28 10.81
N ASN A 344 11.91 -20.12 10.25
CA ASN A 344 12.86 -19.23 9.59
C ASN A 344 13.70 -18.43 10.61
N PRO A 345 15.02 -18.67 10.70
CA PRO A 345 15.88 -17.94 11.63
C PRO A 345 16.03 -16.46 11.24
N SER A 346 15.97 -16.16 9.93
CA SER A 346 16.06 -14.80 9.41
C SER A 346 14.93 -13.94 9.96
N PHE A 347 13.70 -14.44 9.92
CA PHE A 347 12.54 -13.74 10.46
C PHE A 347 12.60 -13.57 11.98
N LYS A 348 13.06 -14.59 12.72
CA LYS A 348 13.27 -14.45 14.18
C LYS A 348 14.26 -13.34 14.52
N SER A 349 15.33 -13.18 13.73
CA SER A 349 16.25 -12.05 13.93
C SER A 349 15.63 -10.68 13.61
N GLN A 350 14.57 -10.64 12.80
CA GLN A 350 13.86 -9.39 12.49
C GLN A 350 12.88 -8.98 13.59
N ILE A 351 12.28 -9.96 14.29
CA ILE A 351 11.50 -9.70 15.49
C ILE A 351 12.48 -9.44 16.65
N GLY A 352 12.86 -8.17 16.83
CA GLY A 352 13.60 -7.75 18.02
C GLY A 352 12.78 -7.95 19.30
N ASP A 353 13.44 -7.82 20.46
CA ASP A 353 12.86 -8.10 21.77
C ASP A 353 11.56 -7.33 22.07
N SER A 354 11.44 -6.10 21.54
CA SER A 354 10.26 -5.24 21.71
C SER A 354 8.96 -5.82 21.11
N ASN A 355 9.05 -6.73 20.14
CA ASN A 355 7.91 -7.31 19.42
C ASN A 355 7.74 -8.82 19.66
N SER A 356 8.24 -9.33 20.79
CA SER A 356 8.10 -10.75 21.17
C SER A 356 6.65 -11.26 21.15
N TRP A 357 5.68 -10.39 21.45
CA TRP A 357 4.25 -10.68 21.39
C TRP A 357 3.76 -11.16 20.01
N LEU A 358 4.47 -10.84 18.92
CA LEU A 358 4.17 -11.36 17.58
C LEU A 358 4.39 -12.87 17.50
N VAL A 359 5.44 -13.38 18.16
CA VAL A 359 5.72 -14.81 18.21
C VAL A 359 4.63 -15.53 18.99
N ASP A 360 4.18 -14.95 20.09
CA ASP A 360 3.05 -15.47 20.88
C ASP A 360 1.76 -15.50 20.04
N LEU A 361 1.49 -14.46 19.25
CA LEU A 361 0.36 -14.41 18.33
C LEU A 361 0.44 -15.53 17.27
N ILE A 362 1.61 -15.71 16.65
CA ILE A 362 1.82 -16.74 15.64
C ILE A 362 1.66 -18.14 16.26
N ASN A 363 2.23 -18.38 17.44
CA ASN A 363 2.08 -19.65 18.15
C ASN A 363 0.61 -19.90 18.52
N ALA A 364 -0.09 -18.91 19.08
CA ALA A 364 -1.51 -19.04 19.42
C ALA A 364 -2.37 -19.36 18.18
N PHE A 365 -2.07 -18.76 17.03
CA PHE A 365 -2.73 -19.06 15.76
C PHE A 365 -2.44 -20.50 15.30
N VAL A 366 -1.16 -20.88 15.32
CA VAL A 366 -0.72 -22.22 14.90
C VAL A 366 -1.21 -23.29 15.87
N ASP A 367 -1.39 -23.02 17.15
CA ASP A 367 -1.89 -23.98 18.15
C ASP A 367 -3.43 -24.01 18.22
N ALA A 368 -4.12 -23.22 17.38
CA ALA A 368 -5.57 -23.09 17.34
C ALA A 368 -6.19 -22.56 18.67
N SER A 369 -5.42 -21.77 19.41
CA SER A 369 -5.86 -21.06 20.62
C SER A 369 -6.51 -19.73 20.27
N TYR A 370 -7.68 -19.78 19.61
CA TYR A 370 -8.31 -18.61 18.99
C TYR A 370 -8.70 -17.49 19.98
N GLY A 371 -9.05 -17.81 21.22
CA GLY A 371 -9.33 -16.80 22.24
C GLY A 371 -8.13 -15.92 22.56
N GLU A 372 -6.91 -16.49 22.61
CA GLU A 372 -5.67 -15.72 22.80
C GLU A 372 -5.33 -14.90 21.55
N VAL A 373 -5.56 -15.45 20.35
CA VAL A 373 -5.41 -14.71 19.09
C VAL A 373 -6.29 -13.46 19.11
N MET A 374 -7.58 -13.57 19.46
CA MET A 374 -8.48 -12.40 19.49
C MET A 374 -8.02 -11.34 20.50
N LYS A 375 -7.56 -11.75 21.69
CA LYS A 375 -6.99 -10.83 22.68
C LYS A 375 -5.76 -10.10 22.16
N LEU A 376 -4.84 -10.82 21.51
CA LEU A 376 -3.62 -10.24 20.95
C LEU A 376 -3.92 -9.34 19.75
N LEU A 377 -4.87 -9.70 18.88
CA LEU A 377 -5.33 -8.86 17.78
C LEU A 377 -5.91 -7.54 18.29
N TYR A 378 -6.77 -7.59 19.31
CA TYR A 378 -7.33 -6.41 19.96
C TYR A 378 -6.23 -5.51 20.55
N LYS A 379 -5.23 -6.10 21.21
CA LYS A 379 -4.09 -5.35 21.77
C LYS A 379 -3.20 -4.74 20.68
N SER A 380 -3.09 -5.41 19.52
CA SER A 380 -2.27 -4.96 18.39
C SER A 380 -2.91 -3.86 17.55
N GLU A 381 -4.25 -3.73 17.62
CA GLU A 381 -5.03 -2.82 16.78
C GLU A 381 -4.51 -1.36 16.79
N PRO A 382 -4.20 -0.73 17.95
CA PRO A 382 -3.64 0.61 17.96
C PRO A 382 -2.21 0.69 17.39
N ILE A 383 -1.41 -0.36 17.56
CA ILE A 383 -0.02 -0.42 17.06
C ILE A 383 -0.03 -0.39 15.53
N LEU A 384 -0.91 -1.18 14.92
CA LEU A 384 -1.10 -1.21 13.46
C LEU A 384 -1.65 0.11 12.93
N LEU A 385 -2.59 0.70 13.67
CA LEU A 385 -3.22 1.96 13.30
C LEU A 385 -2.25 3.15 13.32
N LEU A 386 -1.31 3.18 14.27
CA LEU A 386 -0.28 4.23 14.37
C LEU A 386 0.89 4.01 13.40
N ASN A 387 1.01 2.84 12.77
CA ASN A 387 2.04 2.58 11.77
C ASN A 387 1.63 3.18 10.41
N PRO A 388 2.42 4.10 9.82
CA PRO A 388 2.04 4.79 8.57
C PRO A 388 1.79 3.87 7.36
N PHE A 389 2.39 2.68 7.35
CA PHE A 389 2.23 1.71 6.25
C PHE A 389 1.02 0.81 6.45
N LEU A 390 0.70 0.45 7.70
CA LEU A 390 -0.36 -0.51 8.02
C LEU A 390 -1.70 0.15 8.32
N SER A 391 -1.70 1.40 8.77
CA SER A 391 -2.91 2.15 9.15
C SER A 391 -4.07 2.07 8.14
N PRO A 392 -3.85 2.24 6.81
CA PRO A 392 -4.94 2.14 5.83
C PRO A 392 -5.52 0.73 5.69
N HIS A 393 -4.79 -0.29 6.15
CA HIS A 393 -5.08 -1.70 5.95
C HIS A 393 -5.48 -2.41 7.26
N THR A 394 -5.35 -1.78 8.42
CA THR A 394 -5.56 -2.38 9.74
C THR A 394 -6.88 -3.14 9.84
N THR A 395 -8.01 -2.49 9.53
CA THR A 395 -9.33 -3.12 9.61
C THR A 395 -9.45 -4.33 8.70
N THR A 396 -8.99 -4.20 7.44
CA THR A 396 -9.04 -5.29 6.47
C THR A 396 -8.18 -6.48 6.90
N LEU A 397 -6.98 -6.22 7.43
CA LEU A 397 -6.07 -7.28 7.90
C LEU A 397 -6.64 -8.01 9.12
N LEU A 398 -7.17 -7.28 10.10
CA LEU A 398 -7.79 -7.88 11.28
C LEU A 398 -9.01 -8.73 10.93
N ASP A 399 -9.90 -8.22 10.06
CA ASP A 399 -11.08 -8.95 9.58
C ASP A 399 -10.66 -10.25 8.85
N LEU A 400 -9.65 -10.18 7.97
CA LEU A 400 -9.15 -11.36 7.26
C LEU A 400 -8.59 -12.42 8.20
N ILE A 401 -7.78 -12.02 9.19
CA ILE A 401 -7.20 -12.95 10.16
C ILE A 401 -8.32 -13.57 11.01
N GLN A 402 -9.30 -12.78 11.45
CA GLN A 402 -10.45 -13.27 12.22
C GLN A 402 -11.26 -14.30 11.42
N ASN A 403 -11.56 -13.99 10.16
CA ASN A 403 -12.27 -14.90 9.26
C ASN A 403 -11.49 -16.21 9.07
N ARG A 404 -10.17 -16.14 8.90
CA ARG A 404 -9.31 -17.33 8.80
C ARG A 404 -9.32 -18.19 10.07
N CYS A 405 -9.30 -17.58 11.24
CA CYS A 405 -9.44 -18.31 12.51
C CYS A 405 -10.77 -19.07 12.58
N ILE A 406 -11.88 -18.44 12.18
CA ILE A 406 -13.20 -19.07 12.16
C ILE A 406 -13.22 -20.23 11.16
N LEU A 407 -12.72 -20.02 9.94
CA LEU A 407 -12.65 -21.07 8.91
C LEU A 407 -11.84 -22.29 9.40
N GLN A 408 -10.70 -22.06 10.03
CA GLN A 408 -9.85 -23.12 10.57
C GLN A 408 -10.50 -23.83 11.77
N TYR A 409 -11.25 -23.11 12.61
CA TYR A 409 -12.01 -23.70 13.72
C TYR A 409 -13.13 -24.61 13.23
N VAL A 410 -13.84 -24.22 12.16
CA VAL A 410 -15.01 -24.95 11.65
C VAL A 410 -14.63 -26.16 10.81
N GLN A 411 -13.48 -26.12 10.12
CA GLN A 411 -13.02 -27.16 9.18
C GLN A 411 -13.13 -28.63 9.67
N PRO A 412 -12.78 -28.99 10.93
CA PRO A 412 -12.85 -30.38 11.38
C PRO A 412 -14.25 -30.85 11.81
N PHE A 413 -15.27 -29.99 11.82
CA PHE A 413 -16.60 -30.33 12.34
C PHE A 413 -17.67 -30.33 11.24
N SER A 414 -18.63 -31.26 11.34
CA SER A 414 -19.84 -31.27 10.49
C SER A 414 -20.95 -30.39 11.07
N THR A 415 -21.07 -30.31 12.39
CA THR A 415 -22.13 -29.57 13.08
C THR A 415 -21.55 -28.90 14.33
N ILE A 416 -21.80 -27.59 14.51
CA ILE A 416 -21.24 -26.81 15.62
C ILE A 416 -22.30 -25.89 16.23
N LYS A 417 -22.39 -25.86 17.56
CA LYS A 417 -23.20 -24.87 18.28
C LYS A 417 -22.52 -23.50 18.27
N ILE A 418 -23.25 -22.46 17.88
CA ILE A 418 -22.72 -21.09 17.77
C ILE A 418 -22.25 -20.58 19.13
N GLN A 419 -22.95 -20.91 20.23
CA GLN A 419 -22.52 -20.52 21.58
C GLN A 419 -21.15 -21.08 21.97
N THR A 420 -20.87 -22.34 21.62
CA THR A 420 -19.58 -22.97 21.92
C THR A 420 -18.45 -22.29 21.14
N MET A 421 -18.72 -21.93 19.89
CA MET A 421 -17.81 -21.14 19.07
C MET A 421 -17.61 -19.74 19.66
N ALA A 422 -18.68 -19.04 20.05
CA ALA A 422 -18.57 -17.71 20.66
C ALA A 422 -17.68 -17.74 21.92
N ASN A 423 -17.86 -18.75 22.78
CA ASN A 423 -17.05 -18.93 23.99
C ASN A 423 -15.56 -19.19 23.69
N SER A 424 -15.22 -19.93 22.62
CA SER A 424 -13.82 -20.21 22.29
C SER A 424 -13.08 -18.99 21.71
N PHE A 425 -13.81 -18.04 21.13
CA PHE A 425 -13.28 -16.78 20.61
C PHE A 425 -13.40 -15.61 21.61
N GLY A 426 -14.10 -15.80 22.73
CA GLY A 426 -14.36 -14.73 23.71
C GLY A 426 -15.33 -13.67 23.22
N LEU A 427 -16.23 -14.03 22.30
CA LEU A 427 -17.23 -13.14 21.70
C LEU A 427 -18.62 -13.45 22.26
N THR A 428 -19.58 -12.53 22.07
CA THR A 428 -20.98 -12.82 22.36
C THR A 428 -21.61 -13.68 21.25
N GLN A 429 -22.70 -14.37 21.57
CA GLN A 429 -23.41 -15.21 20.61
C GLN A 429 -23.84 -14.42 19.37
N ASP A 430 -24.39 -13.22 19.57
CA ASP A 430 -24.89 -12.37 18.48
C ASP A 430 -23.74 -11.88 17.57
N GLN A 431 -22.59 -11.54 18.16
CA GLN A 431 -21.40 -11.14 17.40
C GLN A 431 -20.89 -12.32 16.55
N MET A 432 -20.82 -13.52 17.13
CA MET A 432 -20.39 -14.71 16.41
C MET A 432 -21.37 -15.08 15.30
N LEU A 433 -22.67 -15.01 15.58
CA LEU A 433 -23.73 -15.29 14.60
C LEU A 433 -23.57 -14.38 13.37
N GLY A 434 -23.43 -13.07 13.58
CA GLY A 434 -23.25 -12.13 12.48
C GLY A 434 -21.98 -12.38 11.65
N LEU A 435 -20.86 -12.78 12.27
CA LEU A 435 -19.63 -13.12 11.54
C LEU A 435 -19.82 -14.37 10.68
N VAL A 436 -20.46 -15.40 11.24
CA VAL A 436 -20.74 -16.65 10.54
C VAL A 436 -21.74 -16.43 9.40
N GLU A 437 -22.76 -15.59 9.61
CA GLU A 437 -23.70 -15.18 8.55
C GLU A 437 -22.96 -14.55 7.37
N GLY A 438 -22.07 -13.59 7.63
CA GLY A 438 -21.26 -12.96 6.58
C GLY A 438 -20.37 -13.95 5.82
N LEU A 439 -19.78 -14.93 6.52
CA LEU A 439 -18.95 -15.96 5.91
C LEU A 439 -19.74 -16.99 5.08
N VAL A 440 -20.96 -17.30 5.50
CA VAL A 440 -21.88 -18.17 4.74
C VAL A 440 -22.42 -17.44 3.51
N GLU A 441 -22.78 -16.16 3.65
CA GLU A 441 -23.21 -15.31 2.54
C GLU A 441 -22.08 -15.11 1.51
N GLY A 442 -20.86 -14.88 1.99
CA GLY A 442 -19.64 -14.80 1.18
C GLY A 442 -19.22 -16.10 0.51
N ARG A 443 -19.87 -17.23 0.86
CA ARG A 443 -19.56 -18.60 0.40
C ARG A 443 -18.19 -19.13 0.81
N ASP A 444 -17.53 -18.49 1.76
CA ASP A 444 -16.30 -19.00 2.36
C ASP A 444 -16.59 -20.23 3.23
N ILE A 445 -17.73 -20.22 3.92
CA ILE A 445 -18.28 -21.38 4.64
C ILE A 445 -19.40 -22.01 3.81
N ARG A 446 -19.21 -23.26 3.39
CA ARG A 446 -20.27 -24.07 2.79
C ARG A 446 -21.11 -24.72 3.89
N GLY A 447 -22.01 -23.95 4.47
CA GLY A 447 -22.87 -24.40 5.56
C GLY A 447 -24.24 -23.73 5.54
N LYS A 448 -25.16 -24.28 6.35
CA LYS A 448 -26.47 -23.70 6.65
C LYS A 448 -26.53 -23.40 8.15
N ILE A 449 -27.15 -22.27 8.47
CA ILE A 449 -27.35 -21.85 9.86
C ILE A 449 -28.77 -22.21 10.26
N ASP A 450 -28.91 -23.03 11.30
CA ASP A 450 -30.18 -23.24 11.98
C ASP A 450 -30.35 -22.16 13.06
N LEU A 451 -31.29 -21.24 12.85
CA LEU A 451 -31.58 -20.13 13.76
C LEU A 451 -32.39 -20.56 14.98
N ILE A 452 -33.06 -21.71 14.95
CA ILE A 452 -33.87 -22.20 16.08
C ILE A 452 -32.94 -22.80 17.12
N ASP A 453 -32.05 -23.70 16.67
CA ASP A 453 -31.11 -24.40 17.55
C ASP A 453 -29.77 -23.67 17.71
N HIS A 454 -29.55 -22.59 16.95
CA HIS A 454 -28.29 -21.82 16.86
C HIS A 454 -27.09 -22.73 16.54
N VAL A 455 -27.23 -23.49 15.46
CA VAL A 455 -26.24 -24.48 15.02
C VAL A 455 -25.83 -24.20 13.58
N LEU A 456 -24.52 -24.23 13.34
CA LEU A 456 -23.94 -24.26 12.00
C LEU A 456 -23.83 -25.70 11.53
N ILE A 457 -24.49 -26.03 10.43
CA ILE A 457 -24.45 -27.34 9.78
C ILE A 457 -23.64 -27.21 8.49
N MET A 458 -22.48 -27.83 8.44
CA MET A 458 -21.62 -27.86 7.26
C MET A 458 -22.25 -28.76 6.19
N THR A 459 -22.29 -28.26 4.97
CA THR A 459 -22.80 -29.03 3.82
C THR A 459 -21.65 -29.82 3.23
N GLU A 460 -21.69 -31.14 3.37
CA GLU A 460 -20.76 -32.00 2.65
C GLU A 460 -21.03 -31.92 1.14
N PRO A 461 -20.02 -31.62 0.31
CA PRO A 461 -20.20 -31.62 -1.12
C PRO A 461 -20.36 -33.06 -1.61
N ASP A 462 -21.53 -33.37 -2.18
CA ASP A 462 -21.72 -34.60 -2.94
C ASP A 462 -21.00 -34.47 -4.29
N TYR A 463 -19.73 -34.88 -4.30
CA TYR A 463 -18.88 -34.87 -5.49
C TYR A 463 -19.52 -35.57 -6.69
N ARG A 464 -20.32 -36.62 -6.44
CA ARG A 464 -20.97 -37.39 -7.49
C ARG A 464 -22.06 -36.55 -8.14
N ASN A 465 -22.96 -35.97 -7.34
CA ASN A 465 -24.03 -35.12 -7.86
C ASN A 465 -23.49 -33.85 -8.55
N GLU A 466 -22.43 -33.25 -8.00
CA GLU A 466 -21.79 -32.09 -8.62
C GLU A 466 -21.16 -32.44 -9.98
N MET A 467 -20.47 -33.58 -10.09
CA MET A 467 -19.95 -34.07 -11.37
C MET A 467 -21.06 -34.32 -12.38
N PHE A 468 -22.17 -34.96 -11.97
CA PHE A 468 -23.32 -35.17 -12.86
C PHE A 468 -23.91 -33.84 -13.34
N SER A 469 -24.12 -32.88 -12.44
CA SER A 469 -24.66 -31.56 -12.77
C SER A 469 -23.74 -30.80 -13.74
N ASN A 470 -22.43 -30.82 -13.51
CA ASN A 470 -21.46 -30.17 -14.38
C ASN A 470 -21.39 -30.84 -15.76
N ALA A 471 -21.37 -32.17 -15.82
CA ALA A 471 -21.41 -32.91 -17.08
C ALA A 471 -22.69 -32.59 -17.88
N LEU A 472 -23.85 -32.49 -17.22
CA LEU A 472 -25.12 -32.16 -17.84
C LEU A 472 -25.16 -30.72 -18.37
N LYS A 473 -24.59 -29.76 -17.63
CA LYS A 473 -24.42 -28.37 -18.09
C LYS A 473 -23.51 -28.27 -19.31
N VAL A 474 -22.36 -28.95 -19.28
CA VAL A 474 -21.43 -28.99 -20.42
C VAL A 474 -22.09 -29.65 -21.62
N GLY A 475 -22.83 -30.74 -21.42
CA GLY A 475 -23.59 -31.42 -22.47
C GLY A 475 -24.65 -30.52 -23.11
N LYS A 476 -25.44 -29.79 -22.31
CA LYS A 476 -26.43 -28.81 -22.82
C LYS A 476 -25.76 -27.70 -23.64
N LYS A 477 -24.71 -27.09 -23.10
CA LYS A 477 -23.97 -26.02 -23.78
C LYS A 477 -23.34 -26.50 -25.09
N ALA A 478 -22.79 -27.71 -25.11
CA ALA A 478 -22.29 -28.33 -26.33
C ALA A 478 -23.42 -28.53 -27.35
N GLY A 479 -24.57 -29.03 -26.92
CA GLY A 479 -25.75 -29.18 -27.77
C GLY A 479 -26.23 -27.87 -28.39
N GLU A 480 -26.36 -26.80 -27.61
CA GLU A 480 -26.73 -25.46 -28.06
C GLU A 480 -25.70 -24.88 -29.05
N MET A 481 -24.40 -25.05 -28.78
CA MET A 481 -23.35 -24.64 -29.71
C MET A 481 -23.40 -25.41 -31.02
N THR A 482 -23.61 -26.73 -30.97
CA THR A 482 -23.72 -27.56 -32.18
C THR A 482 -24.94 -27.18 -33.00
N GLN A 483 -26.10 -26.95 -32.37
CA GLN A 483 -27.31 -26.47 -33.05
C GLN A 483 -27.08 -25.11 -33.72
N SER A 484 -26.43 -24.18 -33.01
CA SER A 484 -26.09 -22.87 -33.54
C SER A 484 -25.12 -22.96 -34.73
N ALA A 485 -24.13 -23.86 -34.66
CA ALA A 485 -23.19 -24.10 -35.75
C ALA A 485 -23.86 -24.73 -36.98
N ILE A 486 -24.75 -25.71 -36.79
CA ILE A 486 -25.55 -26.32 -37.87
C ILE A 486 -26.45 -25.27 -38.50
N LEU A 487 -27.13 -24.45 -37.70
CA LEU A 487 -27.99 -23.37 -38.20
C LEU A 487 -27.18 -22.38 -39.05
N ARG A 488 -26.00 -21.97 -38.57
CA ARG A 488 -25.10 -21.09 -39.33
C ARG A 488 -24.67 -21.73 -40.65
N MET A 489 -24.31 -23.00 -40.64
CA MET A 489 -23.95 -23.74 -41.86
C MET A 489 -25.12 -23.77 -42.84
N LYS A 490 -26.35 -24.01 -42.36
CA LYS A 490 -27.57 -24.00 -43.18
C LYS A 490 -27.89 -22.62 -43.75
N MET A 491 -27.68 -21.54 -42.99
CA MET A 491 -27.83 -20.18 -43.49
C MET A 491 -26.82 -19.87 -44.61
N ILE A 492 -25.57 -20.32 -44.47
CA ILE A 492 -24.55 -20.17 -45.53
C ILE A 492 -24.93 -20.98 -46.77
N GLU A 493 -25.38 -22.24 -46.62
CA GLU A 493 -25.87 -23.07 -47.74
C GLU A 493 -27.05 -22.41 -48.46
N ALA A 494 -27.94 -21.72 -47.73
CA ALA A 494 -29.07 -20.98 -48.29
C ALA A 494 -28.69 -19.61 -48.91
N GLY A 495 -27.40 -19.24 -48.90
CA GLY A 495 -26.90 -17.97 -49.42
C GLY A 495 -27.18 -16.76 -48.52
N ILE A 496 -27.63 -16.96 -47.28
CA ILE A 496 -27.87 -15.91 -46.29
C ILE A 496 -26.52 -15.59 -45.62
N ILE A 497 -25.78 -14.66 -46.23
CA ILE A 497 -24.47 -14.22 -45.76
C ILE A 497 -24.57 -12.74 -45.39
N VAL A 498 -24.20 -12.38 -44.17
CA VAL A 498 -24.10 -10.98 -43.74
C VAL A 498 -22.73 -10.45 -44.17
N ASP A 499 -22.70 -9.42 -45.02
CA ASP A 499 -21.46 -8.70 -45.34
C ASP A 499 -21.03 -7.90 -44.08
N PRO A 500 -19.85 -8.18 -43.49
CA PRO A 500 -19.39 -7.49 -42.28
C PRO A 500 -19.01 -6.03 -42.51
N ARG A 501 -19.11 -5.53 -43.75
CA ARG A 501 -18.87 -4.12 -44.05
C ARG A 501 -20.08 -3.29 -43.63
N PRO A 502 -19.90 -2.18 -42.91
CA PRO A 502 -20.99 -1.23 -42.72
C PRO A 502 -21.52 -0.85 -44.12
N PRO A 503 -22.85 -0.70 -44.29
CA PRO A 503 -23.39 -0.23 -45.55
C PRO A 503 -22.65 1.06 -45.89
N LYS A 504 -22.00 1.08 -47.06
CA LYS A 504 -21.46 2.34 -47.58
C LYS A 504 -22.65 3.30 -47.57
N SER A 505 -22.57 4.38 -46.81
CA SER A 505 -23.46 5.50 -47.06
C SER A 505 -23.19 5.87 -48.51
N GLU A 506 -24.12 5.51 -49.40
CA GLU A 506 -24.15 6.13 -50.70
C GLU A 506 -24.20 7.62 -50.39
N LYS A 507 -23.11 8.31 -50.74
CA LYS A 507 -23.07 9.76 -50.67
C LYS A 507 -24.32 10.21 -51.41
N SER A 508 -25.25 10.82 -50.67
CA SER A 508 -26.35 11.58 -51.22
C SER A 508 -25.74 12.48 -52.30
N GLY A 509 -26.01 12.11 -53.55
CA GLY A 509 -25.61 12.88 -54.70
C GLY A 509 -26.32 14.22 -54.60
N VAL A 510 -25.57 15.25 -54.23
CA VAL A 510 -26.04 16.62 -54.32
C VAL A 510 -25.98 16.97 -55.80
N ASP A 511 -27.13 17.21 -56.41
CA ASP A 511 -27.24 17.82 -57.73
C ASP A 511 -26.84 19.30 -57.67
N GLU A 512 -26.48 19.92 -58.80
CA GLU A 512 -25.90 21.27 -58.91
C GLU A 512 -26.77 22.43 -58.36
N LYS A 513 -27.92 22.13 -57.72
CA LYS A 513 -28.79 23.10 -57.05
C LYS A 513 -29.00 22.84 -55.56
N GLY A 514 -28.31 21.87 -54.96
CA GLY A 514 -28.23 21.75 -53.50
C GLY A 514 -29.51 21.24 -52.80
N GLN A 515 -30.32 20.41 -53.46
CA GLN A 515 -31.46 19.76 -52.78
C GLN A 515 -31.18 18.27 -52.52
N LEU A 516 -31.58 17.81 -51.34
CA LEU A 516 -31.51 16.40 -50.96
C LEU A 516 -32.66 15.65 -51.63
N LEU A 517 -32.35 14.66 -52.47
CA LEU A 517 -33.30 13.63 -52.88
C LEU A 517 -33.53 12.69 -51.69
N LEU A 518 -34.75 12.73 -51.12
CA LEU A 518 -35.25 11.67 -50.25
C LEU A 518 -35.70 10.53 -51.16
N ASP A 519 -34.96 9.41 -51.13
CA ASP A 519 -35.41 8.19 -51.78
C ASP A 519 -36.46 7.52 -50.87
N GLU A 520 -37.71 7.61 -51.30
CA GLU A 520 -38.82 6.79 -50.82
C GLU A 520 -38.67 5.39 -51.42
N GLY A 521 -38.37 4.38 -50.60
CA GLY A 521 -38.25 3.02 -51.13
C GLY A 521 -38.17 1.91 -50.09
N LEU A 522 -39.34 1.42 -49.69
CA LEU A 522 -39.63 0.07 -49.16
C LEU A 522 -39.14 -0.17 -47.71
N GLY A 523 -39.98 -0.32 -46.70
CA GLY A 523 -41.37 -0.75 -46.66
C GLY A 523 -41.51 -1.76 -45.52
N GLU A 524 -42.24 -1.32 -44.49
CA GLU A 524 -43.06 -2.09 -43.54
C GLU A 524 -42.85 -3.61 -43.49
N GLY A 525 -42.46 -4.15 -42.33
CA GLY A 525 -42.61 -5.60 -42.13
C GLY A 525 -41.99 -6.28 -40.91
N LEU A 526 -41.42 -5.59 -39.92
CA LEU A 526 -41.00 -6.24 -38.67
C LEU A 526 -41.25 -5.31 -37.48
N GLY A 527 -42.40 -5.50 -36.84
CA GLY A 527 -42.76 -4.85 -35.57
C GLY A 527 -41.87 -5.36 -34.44
N ILE A 528 -40.64 -4.86 -34.40
CA ILE A 528 -39.71 -5.07 -33.28
C ILE A 528 -39.25 -3.67 -32.86
N ASP A 529 -39.79 -3.20 -31.73
CA ASP A 529 -39.29 -1.98 -31.10
C ASP A 529 -37.84 -2.23 -30.62
N PRO A 530 -36.90 -1.32 -30.91
CA PRO A 530 -35.53 -1.45 -30.43
C PRO A 530 -35.47 -1.26 -28.91
N PRO A 531 -34.61 -2.00 -28.18
CA PRO A 531 -34.50 -1.87 -26.74
C PRO A 531 -33.88 -0.50 -26.39
N THR A 532 -34.63 0.29 -25.61
CA THR A 532 -34.13 1.51 -24.98
C THR A 532 -33.07 1.16 -23.95
N TYR A 533 -31.81 1.51 -24.21
CA TYR A 533 -30.80 1.61 -23.17
C TYR A 533 -30.97 2.96 -22.47
N ALA A 534 -31.38 2.92 -21.20
CA ALA A 534 -31.33 4.08 -20.32
C ALA A 534 -29.86 4.42 -20.03
N ALA A 535 -29.53 5.70 -20.14
CA ALA A 535 -28.22 6.28 -19.88
C ALA A 535 -27.82 6.20 -18.40
#